data_AF-A0A536XLR4-F1
#
_entry.id   AF-A0A536XLR4-F1
#
_cell.length_a   1.000
_cell.length_b   1.000
_cell.length_c   1.000
_cell.angle_alpha   90.00
_cell.angle_beta   90.00
_cell.angle_gamma   90.00
#
_symmetry.space_group_name_H-M   'P 1'
#
loop_
_entity.id
_entity.type
_entity.pdbx_description
1 polymer ?
#
loop_
_entity_poly.entity_id
_entity_poly.type
_entity_poly.pdbx_seq_one_letter_code
_entity_poly.pdbx_strand_id
1 'polypeptide(L)'
;MNAANNEHRSFIKTPKQLVIVVALAFAVPIALIVLVSQLITGIRPAGSGDYESQVLSRIQPVGQVTLADASAPAGNKTGEQVFQAVCRACHEAGLAGAPKMGDKAAWAPAIKRGYATLVQHAINGFQEPGKVMPPKGGTPDLADIEVERAVVYMANQSGANFKEPAAPAATVSAGATASAPAPAAVASAPSTATPSAGATATTTSASAPAKAGTPLDLKAGEALMAKDGCSACHGVDKKIVGPAFMDVAAKYKGDSSALAKLTQKVKGGGSGVWGPIPMPPNAQVPDDDIKALVSWILSLNK
;
A
#
# COMPACT_ATOMS: atom_id res chain seq x y z
N MET A 1 62.90 88.13 21.30
CA MET A 1 63.97 87.18 21.64
C MET A 1 63.60 85.79 21.13
N ASN A 2 64.37 85.27 20.17
CA ASN A 2 64.33 83.85 19.78
C ASN A 2 65.14 83.05 20.81
N ALA A 3 64.57 82.01 21.41
CA ALA A 3 65.29 80.82 21.91
C ALA A 3 64.30 79.80 22.52
N ALA A 4 63.87 78.84 21.73
CA ALA A 4 63.50 77.51 22.23
C ALA A 4 63.79 76.52 21.10
N ASN A 5 65.09 76.22 20.92
CA ASN A 5 65.53 75.14 20.06
C ASN A 5 64.94 73.84 20.62
N ASN A 6 63.94 73.30 19.92
CA ASN A 6 63.45 71.95 20.14
C ASN A 6 64.62 70.98 20.00
N GLU A 7 65.00 70.34 21.11
CA GLU A 7 65.89 69.20 21.08
C GLU A 7 65.20 68.06 20.32
N HIS A 8 65.53 67.89 19.04
CA HIS A 8 65.29 66.64 18.33
C HIS A 8 66.19 65.55 18.94
N ARG A 9 65.79 65.02 20.11
CA ARG A 9 66.35 63.79 20.68
C ARG A 9 65.91 62.64 19.80
N SER A 10 66.70 62.31 18.78
CA SER A 10 66.53 61.08 18.03
C SER A 10 66.60 59.92 19.02
N PHE A 11 65.51 59.18 19.19
CA PHE A 11 65.34 58.08 20.14
C PHE A 11 66.26 56.87 19.84
N ILE A 12 67.19 57.00 18.89
CA ILE A 12 68.00 55.93 18.31
C ILE A 12 69.47 56.30 18.47
N LYS A 13 70.14 55.76 19.49
CA LYS A 13 71.53 56.10 19.84
C LYS A 13 72.58 55.22 19.18
N THR A 14 72.19 54.10 18.57
CA THR A 14 73.12 53.21 17.86
C THR A 14 72.57 52.77 16.51
N PRO A 15 73.43 52.52 15.51
CA PRO A 15 73.00 52.02 14.20
C PRO A 15 72.29 50.66 14.30
N LYS A 16 72.64 49.83 15.31
CA LYS A 16 71.92 48.59 15.61
C LYS A 16 70.48 48.86 16.09
N GLN A 17 70.28 49.89 16.91
CA GLN A 17 68.96 50.29 17.37
C GLN A 17 68.10 50.84 16.22
N LEU A 18 68.70 51.51 15.23
CA LEU A 18 67.98 51.98 14.03
C LEU A 18 67.42 50.80 13.24
N VAL A 19 68.24 49.78 13.00
CA VAL A 19 67.83 48.58 12.25
C VAL A 19 66.71 47.83 12.98
N ILE A 20 66.78 47.71 14.31
CA ILE A 20 65.73 47.05 15.10
C ILE A 20 64.41 47.83 15.05
N VAL A 21 64.45 49.16 15.22
CA VAL A 21 63.24 49.99 15.18
C VAL A 21 62.60 49.96 13.79
N VAL A 22 63.40 50.03 12.72
CA VAL A 22 62.91 49.91 11.34
C VAL A 22 62.35 48.51 11.09
N ALA A 23 63.04 47.44 11.50
CA ALA A 23 62.55 46.08 11.33
C ALA A 23 61.24 45.83 12.07
N LEU A 24 61.10 46.31 13.31
CA LEU A 24 59.85 46.21 14.07
C LEU A 24 58.73 47.07 13.45
N ALA A 25 59.06 48.25 12.92
CA ALA A 25 58.09 49.12 12.25
C ALA A 25 57.48 48.51 10.99
N PHE A 26 58.16 47.55 10.34
CA PHE A 26 57.60 46.78 9.23
C PHE A 26 57.02 45.43 9.67
N ALA A 27 57.71 44.69 10.55
CA ALA A 27 57.30 43.36 10.96
C ALA A 27 55.99 43.36 11.77
N VAL A 28 55.80 44.34 12.67
CA VAL A 28 54.59 44.43 13.49
C VAL A 28 53.33 44.70 12.66
N PRO A 29 53.28 45.69 11.74
CA PRO A 29 52.09 45.87 10.90
C PRO A 29 51.88 44.71 9.93
N ILE A 30 52.94 44.08 9.39
CA ILE A 30 52.78 42.89 8.54
C ILE A 30 52.17 41.73 9.35
N ALA A 31 52.67 41.47 10.56
CA ALA A 31 52.12 40.45 11.45
C ALA A 31 50.67 40.75 11.84
N LEU A 32 50.34 42.02 12.11
CA LEU A 32 48.96 42.46 12.36
C LEU A 32 48.07 42.26 11.14
N ILE A 33 48.52 42.59 9.94
CA ILE A 33 47.75 42.38 8.70
C ILE A 33 47.53 40.89 8.45
N VAL A 34 48.53 40.04 8.67
CA VAL A 34 48.40 38.58 8.57
C VAL A 34 47.43 38.05 9.62
N LEU A 35 47.56 38.48 10.88
CA LEU A 35 46.68 38.09 11.97
C LEU A 35 45.23 38.54 11.70
N VAL A 36 45.02 39.76 11.23
CA VAL A 36 43.71 40.31 10.87
C VAL A 36 43.15 39.61 9.64
N SER A 37 43.97 39.26 8.65
CA SER A 37 43.55 38.47 7.49
C SER A 37 43.14 37.05 7.89
N GLN A 38 43.89 36.40 8.79
CA GLN A 38 43.51 35.11 9.36
C GLN A 38 42.24 35.20 10.21
N LEU A 39 42.06 36.30 10.95
CA LEU A 39 40.85 36.56 11.72
C LEU A 39 39.65 36.81 10.80
N ILE A 40 39.80 37.55 9.71
CA ILE A 40 38.73 37.77 8.71
C ILE A 40 38.40 36.48 7.95
N THR A 41 39.41 35.68 7.60
CA THR A 41 39.20 34.39 6.91
C THR A 41 38.66 33.31 7.85
N GLY A 42 38.96 33.40 9.15
CA GLY A 42 38.40 32.56 10.21
C GLY A 42 37.00 33.00 10.67
N ILE A 43 36.68 34.29 10.57
CA ILE A 43 35.34 34.88 10.74
C ILE A 43 34.63 34.90 9.37
N ARG A 44 34.70 33.79 8.63
CA ARG A 44 33.69 33.58 7.59
C ARG A 44 32.34 33.50 8.31
N PRO A 45 31.34 34.31 7.93
CA PRO A 45 29.99 34.08 8.41
C PRO A 45 29.59 32.67 7.98
N ALA A 46 29.06 31.90 8.92
CA ALA A 46 28.60 30.52 8.75
C ALA A 46 27.46 30.44 7.71
N GLY A 47 27.78 30.61 6.43
CA GLY A 47 26.77 30.76 5.39
C GLY A 47 27.23 31.04 3.96
N SER A 48 28.52 31.02 3.60
CA SER A 48 28.95 31.28 2.21
C SER A 48 29.63 30.11 1.49
N GLY A 49 29.85 28.97 2.15
CA GLY A 49 30.25 27.70 1.51
C GLY A 49 29.38 26.52 1.93
N ASP A 50 28.75 26.64 3.10
CA ASP A 50 27.91 25.58 3.67
C ASP A 50 26.46 25.67 3.20
N TYR A 51 26.07 26.76 2.53
CA TYR A 51 24.71 26.90 2.03
C TYR A 51 24.47 25.94 0.86
N GLU A 52 25.42 25.79 -0.07
CA GLU A 52 25.23 24.92 -1.22
C GLU A 52 25.21 23.45 -0.76
N SER A 53 26.11 23.05 0.13
CA SER A 53 26.11 21.70 0.71
C SER A 53 24.90 21.42 1.60
N GLN A 54 24.44 22.38 2.42
CA GLN A 54 23.22 22.21 3.21
C GLN A 54 21.96 22.24 2.34
N VAL A 55 21.89 23.09 1.31
CA VAL A 55 20.79 23.12 0.34
C VAL A 55 20.76 21.81 -0.45
N LEU A 56 21.90 21.29 -0.91
CA LEU A 56 21.97 19.97 -1.53
C LEU A 56 21.57 18.84 -0.57
N SER A 57 21.95 18.89 0.71
CA SER A 57 21.48 17.93 1.73
C SER A 57 19.98 18.06 2.04
N ARG A 58 19.34 19.21 1.74
CA ARG A 58 17.88 19.39 1.86
C ARG A 58 17.12 19.07 0.57
N ILE A 59 17.79 19.03 -0.59
CA ILE A 59 17.23 18.63 -1.89
C ILE A 59 17.46 17.12 -2.16
N GLN A 60 18.35 16.47 -1.40
CA GLN A 60 18.44 15.01 -1.39
C GLN A 60 17.07 14.42 -1.06
N PRO A 61 16.52 13.52 -1.91
CA PRO A 61 15.20 12.96 -1.67
C PRO A 61 15.25 12.12 -0.40
N VAL A 62 14.64 12.63 0.68
CA VAL A 62 14.48 11.92 1.96
C VAL A 62 13.46 10.76 1.90
N GLY A 63 13.07 10.37 0.70
CA GLY A 63 12.16 9.29 0.39
C GLY A 63 11.76 9.35 -1.07
N GLN A 64 11.65 8.18 -1.71
CA GLN A 64 10.84 8.09 -2.92
C GLN A 64 9.39 8.30 -2.52
N VAL A 65 8.85 9.48 -2.82
CA VAL A 65 7.40 9.65 -2.84
C VAL A 65 6.93 8.96 -4.10
N THR A 66 6.70 7.65 -4.03
CA THR A 66 5.69 7.05 -4.88
C THR A 66 4.41 7.79 -4.53
N LEU A 67 3.99 8.69 -5.41
CA LEU A 67 2.60 9.10 -5.45
C LEU A 67 1.84 7.78 -5.59
N ALA A 68 1.32 7.27 -4.47
CA ALA A 68 0.22 6.35 -4.52
C ALA A 68 -0.88 7.17 -5.17
N ASP A 69 -0.96 7.02 -6.50
CA ASP A 69 -2.11 7.44 -7.24
C ASP A 69 -3.32 6.97 -6.44
N ALA A 70 -4.31 7.82 -6.23
CA ALA A 70 -5.56 7.38 -5.62
C ALA A 70 -6.25 6.26 -6.44
N SER A 71 -5.67 5.95 -7.61
CA SER A 71 -5.99 4.88 -8.55
C SER A 71 -4.87 3.83 -8.69
N ALA A 72 -3.88 3.78 -7.80
CA ALA A 72 -2.88 2.71 -7.80
C ALA A 72 -3.63 1.37 -7.74
N PRO A 73 -3.34 0.40 -8.63
CA PRO A 73 -4.08 -0.85 -8.66
C PRO A 73 -4.07 -1.47 -7.27
N ALA A 74 -5.26 -1.74 -6.73
CA ALA A 74 -5.40 -2.42 -5.46
C ALA A 74 -4.56 -3.70 -5.51
N GLY A 75 -3.57 -3.83 -4.61
CA GLY A 75 -2.61 -4.93 -4.68
C GLY A 75 -1.15 -4.54 -4.84
N ASN A 76 -0.77 -3.27 -4.79
CA ASN A 76 0.64 -2.86 -4.93
C ASN A 76 1.30 -2.41 -3.62
N LYS A 77 0.54 -2.27 -2.53
CA LYS A 77 1.12 -1.88 -1.24
C LYS A 77 1.92 -3.03 -0.62
N THR A 78 3.05 -2.70 0.00
CA THR A 78 3.83 -3.67 0.79
C THR A 78 3.12 -3.96 2.12
N GLY A 79 3.48 -5.09 2.75
CA GLY A 79 2.90 -5.44 4.05
C GLY A 79 3.18 -4.41 5.14
N GLU A 80 4.37 -3.81 5.11
CA GLU A 80 4.73 -2.72 6.00
C GLU A 80 3.88 -1.46 5.75
N GLN A 81 3.69 -1.05 4.49
CA GLN A 81 2.88 0.12 4.14
C GLN A 81 1.43 -0.03 4.61
N VAL A 82 0.86 -1.22 4.41
CA VAL A 82 -0.49 -1.55 4.88
C VAL A 82 -0.56 -1.53 6.40
N PHE A 83 0.42 -2.13 7.08
CA PHE A 83 0.47 -2.11 8.53
C PHE A 83 0.48 -0.68 9.08
N GLN A 84 1.35 0.17 8.55
CA GLN A 84 1.50 1.55 9.01
C GLN A 84 0.22 2.38 8.78
N ALA A 85 -0.49 2.12 7.67
CA ALA A 85 -1.69 2.87 7.29
C ALA A 85 -2.96 2.41 8.02
N VAL A 86 -3.10 1.11 8.29
CA VAL A 86 -4.37 0.51 8.73
C VAL A 86 -4.23 -0.24 10.07
N CYS A 87 -3.28 -1.16 10.15
CA CYS A 87 -3.26 -2.15 11.23
C CYS A 87 -2.63 -1.63 12.53
N ARG A 88 -1.71 -0.66 12.42
CA ARG A 88 -0.92 -0.11 13.55
C ARG A 88 -1.80 0.42 14.67
N ALA A 89 -2.90 1.09 14.33
CA ALA A 89 -3.81 1.72 15.28
C ALA A 89 -4.21 0.78 16.43
N CYS A 90 -4.40 -0.52 16.15
CA CYS A 90 -4.72 -1.51 17.17
C CYS A 90 -3.53 -2.41 17.53
N HIS A 91 -2.73 -2.82 16.55
CA HIS A 91 -1.68 -3.84 16.75
C HIS A 91 -0.33 -3.31 17.24
N GLU A 92 -0.12 -1.99 17.32
CA GLU A 92 1.10 -1.42 17.89
C GLU A 92 1.05 -1.38 19.43
N ALA A 93 -0.08 -0.93 19.97
CA ALA A 93 -0.31 -0.86 21.41
C ALA A 93 -1.05 -2.10 21.97
N GLY A 94 -1.62 -2.94 21.10
CA GLY A 94 -2.44 -4.08 21.50
C GLY A 94 -3.84 -3.70 21.98
N LEU A 95 -4.47 -2.73 21.33
CA LEU A 95 -5.82 -2.27 21.67
C LEU A 95 -6.87 -3.34 21.33
N ALA A 96 -8.02 -3.30 22.01
CA ALA A 96 -9.15 -4.21 21.80
C ALA A 96 -8.78 -5.71 21.86
N GLY A 97 -7.75 -6.06 22.66
CA GLY A 97 -7.25 -7.42 22.82
C GLY A 97 -6.39 -7.93 21.65
N ALA A 98 -5.99 -7.03 20.73
CA ALA A 98 -5.11 -7.33 19.62
C ALA A 98 -3.70 -7.70 20.13
N PRO A 99 -3.05 -8.72 19.54
CA PRO A 99 -1.67 -9.04 19.87
C PRO A 99 -0.74 -7.93 19.34
N LYS A 100 0.12 -7.42 20.23
CA LYS A 100 1.11 -6.39 19.89
C LYS A 100 2.15 -6.94 18.91
N MET A 101 2.41 -6.23 17.81
CA MET A 101 3.47 -6.61 16.88
C MET A 101 4.83 -6.65 17.59
N GLY A 102 5.60 -7.71 17.36
CA GLY A 102 6.88 -7.95 18.01
C GLY A 102 6.77 -8.73 19.32
N ASP A 103 5.57 -8.85 19.90
CA ASP A 103 5.35 -9.69 21.07
C ASP A 103 5.22 -11.16 20.65
N LYS A 104 6.35 -11.86 20.68
CA LYS A 104 6.42 -13.28 20.30
C LYS A 104 5.52 -14.16 21.18
N ALA A 105 5.33 -13.82 22.46
CA ALA A 105 4.50 -14.61 23.35
C ALA A 105 3.01 -14.45 23.02
N ALA A 106 2.56 -13.22 22.75
CA ALA A 106 1.20 -12.94 22.32
C ALA A 106 0.88 -13.53 20.92
N TRP A 107 1.88 -13.58 20.03
CA TRP A 107 1.72 -14.10 18.66
C TRP A 107 1.89 -15.60 18.52
N ALA A 108 2.57 -16.28 19.45
CA ALA A 108 2.80 -17.74 19.35
C ALA A 108 1.53 -18.58 19.15
N PRO A 109 0.39 -18.32 19.85
CA PRO A 109 -0.85 -19.06 19.62
C PRO A 109 -1.43 -18.82 18.23
N ALA A 110 -1.30 -17.59 17.71
CA ALA A 110 -1.73 -17.26 16.35
C ALA A 110 -0.84 -18.00 15.34
N ILE A 111 0.48 -17.85 15.43
CA ILE A 111 1.44 -18.48 14.52
C ILE A 111 1.27 -20.00 14.47
N LYS A 112 0.97 -20.65 15.61
CA LYS A 112 0.68 -22.10 15.68
C LYS A 112 -0.56 -22.53 14.90
N ARG A 113 -1.58 -21.67 14.74
CA ARG A 113 -2.74 -21.96 13.86
C ARG A 113 -2.37 -21.96 12.39
N GLY A 114 -1.24 -21.31 12.05
CA GLY A 114 -0.67 -21.29 10.72
C GLY A 114 -1.10 -20.10 9.87
N TYR A 115 -0.36 -19.89 8.78
CA TYR A 115 -0.52 -18.75 7.87
C TYR A 115 -1.95 -18.57 7.36
N ALA A 116 -2.57 -19.65 6.86
CA ALA A 116 -3.89 -19.59 6.24
C ALA A 116 -4.97 -19.07 7.19
N THR A 117 -4.97 -19.53 8.44
CA THR A 117 -5.95 -19.06 9.45
C THR A 117 -5.72 -17.60 9.83
N LEU A 118 -4.46 -17.14 9.88
CA LEU A 118 -4.15 -15.75 10.21
C LEU A 118 -4.64 -14.80 9.12
N VAL A 119 -4.40 -15.16 7.86
CA VAL A 119 -4.91 -14.42 6.71
C VAL A 119 -6.43 -14.40 6.71
N GLN A 120 -7.07 -15.55 6.96
CA GLN A 120 -8.52 -15.65 6.99
C GLN A 120 -9.13 -14.74 8.05
N HIS A 121 -8.58 -14.73 9.27
CA HIS A 121 -9.03 -13.83 10.34
C HIS A 121 -8.79 -12.36 9.99
N ALA A 122 -7.73 -12.05 9.24
CA ALA A 122 -7.46 -10.68 8.82
C ALA A 122 -8.40 -10.19 7.71
N ILE A 123 -8.75 -11.05 6.74
CA ILE A 123 -9.65 -10.71 5.65
C ILE A 123 -11.10 -10.65 6.14
N ASN A 124 -11.56 -11.70 6.82
CA ASN A 124 -12.97 -11.85 7.22
C ASN A 124 -13.30 -11.16 8.54
N GLY A 125 -12.27 -10.71 9.27
CA GLY A 125 -12.41 -10.26 10.64
C GLY A 125 -12.50 -11.43 11.62
N PHE A 126 -12.38 -11.09 12.89
CA PHE A 126 -12.37 -12.06 13.97
C PHE A 126 -13.00 -11.45 15.21
N GLN A 127 -13.95 -12.17 15.81
CA GLN A 127 -14.62 -11.75 17.02
C GLN A 127 -14.63 -12.91 18.00
N GLU A 128 -13.89 -12.74 19.09
CA GLU A 128 -13.94 -13.59 20.27
C GLU A 128 -14.23 -12.71 21.50
N PRO A 129 -14.70 -13.29 22.61
CA PRO A 129 -14.91 -12.53 23.85
C PRO A 129 -13.65 -11.76 24.26
N GLY A 130 -13.72 -10.42 24.20
CA GLY A 130 -12.60 -9.52 24.52
C GLY A 130 -11.52 -9.36 23.44
N LYS A 131 -11.73 -9.91 22.23
CA LYS A 131 -10.84 -9.74 21.06
C LYS A 131 -11.66 -9.43 19.83
N VAL A 132 -11.53 -8.19 19.33
CA VAL A 132 -12.27 -7.75 18.15
C VAL A 132 -11.29 -7.26 17.09
N MET A 133 -11.33 -7.89 15.93
CA MET A 133 -10.60 -7.49 14.74
C MET A 133 -11.61 -7.30 13.59
N PRO A 134 -11.77 -6.07 13.06
CA PRO A 134 -12.63 -5.83 11.91
C PRO A 134 -12.12 -6.52 10.63
N PRO A 135 -13.02 -6.85 9.69
CA PRO A 135 -12.63 -7.36 8.37
C PRO A 135 -11.67 -6.39 7.67
N LYS A 136 -10.58 -6.93 7.11
CA LYS A 136 -9.51 -6.17 6.43
C LYS A 136 -8.97 -4.99 7.25
N GLY A 137 -8.96 -5.09 8.59
CA GLY A 137 -8.52 -4.01 9.47
C GLY A 137 -9.46 -2.79 9.50
N GLY A 138 -10.71 -2.95 9.03
CA GLY A 138 -11.71 -1.88 8.97
C GLY A 138 -11.71 -1.10 7.65
N THR A 139 -10.87 -1.49 6.70
CA THR A 139 -10.76 -0.88 5.37
C THR A 139 -11.23 -1.87 4.31
N PRO A 140 -12.50 -1.82 3.87
CA PRO A 140 -13.06 -2.80 2.93
C PRO A 140 -12.39 -2.77 1.55
N ASP A 141 -11.82 -1.63 1.17
CA ASP A 141 -11.20 -1.40 -0.15
C ASP A 141 -9.79 -1.99 -0.27
N LEU A 142 -9.23 -2.56 0.80
CA LEU A 142 -7.93 -3.21 0.73
C LEU A 142 -8.01 -4.49 -0.10
N ALA A 143 -7.07 -4.67 -1.02
CA ALA A 143 -6.96 -5.92 -1.74
C ALA A 143 -6.46 -7.03 -0.80
N ASP A 144 -6.96 -8.25 -1.00
CA ASP A 144 -6.63 -9.39 -0.14
C ASP A 144 -5.11 -9.65 -0.11
N ILE A 145 -4.43 -9.49 -1.24
CA ILE A 145 -2.96 -9.61 -1.33
C ILE A 145 -2.19 -8.57 -0.50
N GLU A 146 -2.79 -7.41 -0.23
CA GLU A 146 -2.21 -6.35 0.62
C GLU A 146 -2.38 -6.72 2.09
N VAL A 147 -3.54 -7.28 2.45
CA VAL A 147 -3.81 -7.82 3.78
C VAL A 147 -2.90 -9.01 4.08
N GLU A 148 -2.73 -9.93 3.13
CA GLU A 148 -1.84 -11.07 3.25
C GLU A 148 -0.40 -10.65 3.52
N ARG A 149 0.13 -9.69 2.75
CA ARG A 149 1.47 -9.14 2.97
C ARG A 149 1.60 -8.50 4.34
N ALA A 150 0.59 -7.76 4.78
CA ALA A 150 0.59 -7.15 6.12
C ALA A 150 0.63 -8.20 7.24
N VAL A 151 -0.14 -9.29 7.09
CA VAL A 151 -0.13 -10.42 8.03
C VAL A 151 1.24 -11.09 8.07
N VAL A 152 1.89 -11.32 6.92
CA VAL A 152 3.25 -11.87 6.88
C VAL A 152 4.24 -10.94 7.57
N TYR A 153 4.21 -9.66 7.25
CA TYR A 153 5.07 -8.65 7.87
C TYR A 153 4.93 -8.67 9.40
N MET A 154 3.70 -8.59 9.92
CA MET A 154 3.42 -8.59 11.36
C MET A 154 3.84 -9.90 12.04
N ALA A 155 3.50 -11.04 11.43
CA ALA A 155 3.83 -12.35 11.99
C ALA A 155 5.34 -12.58 12.01
N ASN A 156 6.07 -12.20 10.96
CA ASN A 156 7.52 -12.36 10.88
C ASN A 156 8.25 -11.49 11.90
N GLN A 157 7.82 -10.23 12.07
CA GLN A 157 8.30 -9.36 13.15
C GLN A 157 8.01 -9.94 14.54
N SER A 158 6.98 -10.79 14.65
CA SER A 158 6.55 -11.42 15.90
C SER A 158 7.04 -12.88 16.05
N GLY A 159 8.03 -13.30 15.25
CA GLY A 159 8.71 -14.59 15.41
C GLY A 159 8.23 -15.72 14.49
N ALA A 160 7.41 -15.44 13.49
CA ALA A 160 7.14 -16.36 12.38
C ALA A 160 8.22 -16.27 11.29
N ASN A 161 8.19 -17.21 10.34
CA ASN A 161 9.00 -17.17 9.11
C ASN A 161 8.09 -17.52 7.91
N PHE A 162 6.98 -16.81 7.77
CA PHE A 162 6.08 -16.97 6.63
C PHE A 162 6.69 -16.34 5.38
N LYS A 163 6.53 -17.03 4.26
CA LYS A 163 6.94 -16.51 2.96
C LYS A 163 5.94 -15.44 2.52
N GLU A 164 6.44 -14.26 2.19
CA GLU A 164 5.60 -13.19 1.66
C GLU A 164 5.02 -13.63 0.29
N PRO A 165 3.69 -13.52 0.08
CA PRO A 165 3.10 -13.73 -1.22
C PRO A 165 3.75 -12.77 -2.22
N ALA A 166 4.30 -13.34 -3.29
CA ALA A 166 4.77 -12.52 -4.39
C ALA A 166 3.58 -11.67 -4.89
N ALA A 167 3.81 -10.39 -5.16
CA ALA A 167 2.86 -9.59 -5.91
C ALA A 167 2.41 -10.43 -7.11
N PRO A 168 1.11 -10.46 -7.46
CA PRO A 168 0.69 -11.10 -8.69
C PRO A 168 1.58 -10.49 -9.77
N ALA A 169 2.50 -11.30 -10.30
CA ALA A 169 3.26 -10.92 -11.46
C ALA A 169 2.19 -10.50 -12.45
N ALA A 170 2.23 -9.23 -12.87
CA ALA A 170 1.34 -8.74 -13.89
C ALA A 170 1.31 -9.82 -14.95
N THR A 171 0.19 -10.52 -15.04
CA THR A 171 -0.08 -11.36 -16.19
C THR A 171 -0.22 -10.34 -17.29
N VAL A 172 0.92 -10.06 -17.92
CA VAL A 172 0.95 -9.55 -19.26
C VAL A 172 0.08 -10.54 -20.00
N SER A 173 -1.15 -10.11 -20.27
CA SER A 173 -2.02 -10.78 -21.21
C SER A 173 -1.29 -10.68 -22.53
N ALA A 174 -0.47 -11.68 -22.80
CA ALA A 174 0.05 -11.94 -24.13
C ALA A 174 -1.12 -12.47 -24.95
N GLY A 175 -1.65 -11.58 -25.81
CA GLY A 175 -2.74 -11.83 -26.75
C GLY A 175 -3.88 -10.81 -26.55
N ALA A 176 -4.16 -9.88 -27.46
CA ALA A 176 -3.65 -9.65 -28.80
C ALA A 176 -3.85 -8.15 -29.13
N THR A 177 -2.79 -7.45 -29.50
CA THR A 177 -2.89 -6.14 -30.17
C THR A 177 -2.60 -6.34 -31.64
N ALA A 178 -3.65 -6.66 -32.40
CA ALA A 178 -3.74 -6.22 -33.78
C ALA A 178 -4.73 -5.05 -33.79
N SER A 179 -4.21 -3.83 -33.82
CA SER A 179 -4.98 -2.67 -34.27
C SER A 179 -4.08 -1.79 -35.12
N ALA A 180 -4.51 -1.73 -36.38
CA ALA A 180 -4.04 -0.87 -37.45
C ALA A 180 -4.20 0.63 -37.09
N PRO A 181 -3.59 1.54 -37.87
CA PRO A 181 -3.21 2.85 -37.39
C PRO A 181 -4.37 3.87 -37.37
N ALA A 182 -4.18 4.87 -36.51
CA ALA A 182 -5.03 6.02 -36.28
C ALA A 182 -5.32 6.85 -37.55
N PRO A 183 -6.48 7.54 -37.63
CA PRO A 183 -6.62 8.72 -38.45
C PRO A 183 -6.31 10.00 -37.65
N ALA A 184 -5.62 10.89 -38.34
CA ALA A 184 -5.22 12.22 -37.90
C ALA A 184 -6.40 13.20 -37.74
N ALA A 185 -6.11 14.25 -36.96
CA ALA A 185 -6.95 15.38 -36.62
C ALA A 185 -7.48 16.18 -37.82
N VAL A 186 -8.68 16.77 -37.65
CA VAL A 186 -9.06 18.07 -38.25
C VAL A 186 -10.00 18.86 -37.32
N ALA A 187 -9.88 20.19 -37.44
CA ALA A 187 -10.31 21.24 -36.51
C ALA A 187 -11.77 21.74 -36.66
N SER A 188 -12.12 22.70 -35.80
CA SER A 188 -13.43 23.20 -35.36
C SER A 188 -14.27 24.09 -36.32
N ALA A 189 -15.62 23.92 -36.21
CA ALA A 189 -16.74 24.93 -36.13
C ALA A 189 -17.12 25.84 -37.35
N PRO A 190 -18.32 26.52 -37.39
CA PRO A 190 -19.66 26.33 -36.77
C PRO A 190 -20.90 26.58 -37.73
N SER A 191 -22.13 26.68 -37.17
CA SER A 191 -23.43 27.22 -37.73
C SER A 191 -24.30 26.27 -38.60
N THR A 192 -25.64 26.20 -38.57
CA THR A 192 -26.77 26.95 -37.96
C THR A 192 -28.04 26.07 -37.92
N ALA A 193 -28.99 26.48 -37.07
CA ALA A 193 -30.34 25.99 -36.70
C ALA A 193 -31.34 25.38 -37.74
N THR A 194 -31.96 24.23 -37.37
CA THR A 194 -33.43 23.95 -37.09
C THR A 194 -34.50 24.02 -38.22
N PRO A 195 -35.70 23.32 -38.19
CA PRO A 195 -36.23 22.14 -37.43
C PRO A 195 -36.95 21.02 -38.27
N SER A 196 -37.40 19.97 -37.54
CA SER A 196 -38.63 19.13 -37.72
C SER A 196 -38.46 17.83 -38.53
N ALA A 197 -38.96 16.64 -38.15
CA ALA A 197 -39.85 16.20 -37.07
C ALA A 197 -39.67 14.68 -36.82
N GLY A 198 -40.04 14.22 -35.61
CA GLY A 198 -40.66 12.91 -35.42
C GLY A 198 -39.81 11.78 -34.84
N ALA A 199 -39.74 11.70 -33.50
CA ALA A 199 -40.14 10.53 -32.69
C ALA A 199 -39.43 10.57 -31.32
N THR A 200 -40.26 10.79 -30.30
CA THR A 200 -39.98 10.69 -28.87
C THR A 200 -39.43 9.32 -28.46
N ALA A 201 -38.37 9.29 -27.64
CA ALA A 201 -38.45 8.80 -26.26
C ALA A 201 -37.05 8.72 -25.62
N THR A 202 -36.99 9.37 -24.47
CA THR A 202 -36.00 9.35 -23.40
C THR A 202 -35.46 7.95 -23.08
N THR A 203 -34.14 7.78 -23.07
CA THR A 203 -33.51 6.71 -22.28
C THR A 203 -32.47 7.30 -21.35
N THR A 204 -32.95 7.60 -20.15
CA THR A 204 -32.22 7.55 -18.89
C THR A 204 -31.37 6.28 -18.85
N SER A 205 -30.04 6.39 -18.75
CA SER A 205 -29.18 5.24 -18.45
C SER A 205 -29.27 4.92 -16.96
N ALA A 206 -30.33 4.22 -16.59
CA ALA A 206 -30.48 3.58 -15.29
C ALA A 206 -29.79 2.21 -15.32
N SER A 207 -28.92 1.99 -14.35
CA SER A 207 -28.37 0.68 -14.00
C SER A 207 -29.54 -0.26 -13.68
N ALA A 208 -29.68 -1.33 -14.44
CA ALA A 208 -30.69 -2.37 -14.22
C ALA A 208 -30.03 -3.61 -13.58
N PRO A 209 -30.66 -4.23 -12.56
CA PRO A 209 -30.13 -5.43 -11.92
C PRO A 209 -30.23 -6.62 -12.87
N ALA A 210 -29.20 -7.47 -12.86
CA ALA A 210 -29.17 -8.70 -13.63
C ALA A 210 -30.36 -9.60 -13.25
N LYS A 211 -31.04 -10.11 -14.28
CA LYS A 211 -32.21 -10.97 -14.17
C LYS A 211 -31.78 -12.37 -13.71
N ALA A 212 -32.31 -12.82 -12.58
CA ALA A 212 -32.15 -14.19 -12.08
C ALA A 212 -32.69 -15.21 -13.09
N GLY A 213 -31.93 -16.28 -13.36
CA GLY A 213 -32.37 -17.44 -14.14
C GLY A 213 -31.52 -17.82 -15.34
N THR A 214 -30.49 -17.04 -15.69
CA THR A 214 -29.49 -17.48 -16.68
C THR A 214 -28.32 -18.13 -15.93
N PRO A 215 -27.84 -19.34 -16.31
CA PRO A 215 -26.63 -19.89 -15.76
C PRO A 215 -25.51 -18.86 -15.89
N LEU A 216 -24.89 -18.49 -14.77
CA LEU A 216 -23.73 -17.62 -14.80
C LEU A 216 -22.69 -18.28 -15.71
N ASP A 217 -22.04 -17.50 -16.58
CA ASP A 217 -20.86 -17.99 -17.26
C ASP A 217 -19.71 -18.19 -16.25
N LEU A 218 -18.64 -18.89 -16.64
CA LEU A 218 -17.48 -19.16 -15.79
C LEU A 218 -16.94 -17.89 -15.10
N LYS A 219 -16.92 -16.77 -15.82
CA LYS A 219 -16.35 -15.51 -15.32
C LYS A 219 -17.32 -14.81 -14.37
N ALA A 220 -18.61 -14.85 -14.63
CA ALA A 220 -19.65 -14.30 -13.77
C ALA A 220 -19.80 -15.10 -12.46
N GLY A 221 -19.68 -16.43 -12.52
CA GLY A 221 -19.64 -17.30 -11.34
C GLY A 221 -18.43 -17.01 -10.46
N GLU A 222 -17.23 -16.92 -11.05
CA GLU A 222 -16.00 -16.54 -10.35
C GLU A 222 -16.07 -15.15 -9.71
N ALA A 223 -16.60 -14.17 -10.43
CA ALA A 223 -16.77 -12.81 -9.91
C ALA A 223 -17.73 -12.76 -8.71
N LEU A 224 -18.83 -13.51 -8.76
CA LEU A 224 -19.81 -13.56 -7.68
C LEU A 224 -19.23 -14.26 -6.43
N MET A 225 -18.47 -15.34 -6.61
CA MET A 225 -17.77 -15.99 -5.50
C MET A 225 -16.71 -15.11 -4.85
N ALA A 226 -15.97 -14.35 -5.64
CA ALA A 226 -14.99 -13.40 -5.13
C ALA A 226 -15.67 -12.25 -4.37
N LYS A 227 -16.79 -11.75 -4.90
CA LYS A 227 -17.61 -10.70 -4.28
C LYS A 227 -18.15 -11.14 -2.92
N ASP A 228 -18.66 -12.37 -2.83
CA ASP A 228 -19.30 -12.88 -1.61
C ASP A 228 -18.32 -13.61 -0.67
N GLY A 229 -17.01 -13.53 -0.94
CA GLY A 229 -15.95 -14.08 -0.08
C GLY A 229 -15.85 -15.61 -0.07
N CYS A 230 -16.56 -16.29 -0.97
CA CYS A 230 -16.58 -17.76 -1.06
C CYS A 230 -15.19 -18.33 -1.41
N SER A 231 -14.43 -17.58 -2.21
CA SER A 231 -13.06 -17.93 -2.65
C SER A 231 -12.04 -18.00 -1.51
N ALA A 232 -12.32 -17.38 -0.36
CA ALA A 232 -11.42 -17.41 0.79
C ALA A 232 -11.28 -18.81 1.41
N CYS A 233 -12.27 -19.68 1.20
CA CYS A 233 -12.30 -21.03 1.78
C CYS A 233 -12.44 -22.13 0.73
N HIS A 234 -12.97 -21.83 -0.45
CA HIS A 234 -13.21 -22.80 -1.51
C HIS A 234 -12.47 -22.40 -2.79
N GLY A 235 -11.73 -23.34 -3.38
CA GLY A 235 -11.14 -23.16 -4.71
C GLY A 235 -12.05 -23.74 -5.80
N VAL A 236 -11.86 -23.30 -7.05
CA VAL A 236 -12.58 -23.87 -8.20
C VAL A 236 -12.19 -25.32 -8.40
N ASP A 237 -10.89 -25.56 -8.54
CA ASP A 237 -10.25 -26.81 -8.90
C ASP A 237 -9.49 -27.47 -7.72
N LYS A 238 -9.16 -26.69 -6.69
CA LYS A 238 -8.35 -27.14 -5.56
C LYS A 238 -9.06 -26.98 -4.22
N LYS A 239 -8.86 -27.96 -3.33
CA LYS A 239 -9.27 -27.87 -1.93
C LYS A 239 -8.39 -26.84 -1.21
N ILE A 240 -9.02 -25.90 -0.49
CA ILE A 240 -8.33 -24.90 0.34
C ILE A 240 -8.66 -25.19 1.81
N VAL A 241 -9.83 -24.73 2.27
CA VAL A 241 -10.39 -25.03 3.60
C VAL A 241 -11.58 -25.97 3.42
N GLY A 242 -12.52 -25.56 2.57
CA GLY A 242 -13.61 -26.38 2.05
C GLY A 242 -13.20 -27.17 0.81
N PRO A 243 -14.05 -28.11 0.35
CA PRO A 243 -13.83 -28.85 -0.90
C PRO A 243 -13.73 -27.93 -2.10
N ALA A 244 -13.07 -28.39 -3.17
CA ALA A 244 -13.09 -27.68 -4.44
C ALA A 244 -14.52 -27.66 -5.00
N PHE A 245 -14.90 -26.60 -5.72
CA PHE A 245 -16.22 -26.53 -6.35
C PHE A 245 -16.40 -27.65 -7.38
N MET A 246 -15.33 -28.03 -8.08
CA MET A 246 -15.34 -29.19 -8.98
C MET A 246 -15.60 -30.52 -8.22
N ASP A 247 -15.06 -30.68 -7.00
CA ASP A 247 -15.34 -31.88 -6.18
C ASP A 247 -16.81 -31.92 -5.76
N VAL A 248 -17.38 -30.76 -5.39
CA VAL A 248 -18.80 -30.64 -5.06
C VAL A 248 -19.65 -31.00 -6.26
N ALA A 249 -19.34 -30.45 -7.43
CA ALA A 249 -20.01 -30.76 -8.68
C ALA A 249 -19.92 -32.25 -9.04
N ALA A 250 -18.78 -32.89 -8.77
CA ALA A 250 -18.59 -34.32 -8.98
C ALA A 250 -19.43 -35.18 -8.01
N LYS A 251 -19.45 -34.84 -6.72
CA LYS A 251 -20.21 -35.60 -5.71
C LYS A 251 -21.72 -35.55 -5.93
N TYR A 252 -22.23 -34.41 -6.41
CA TYR A 252 -23.67 -34.19 -6.62
C TYR A 252 -24.10 -34.34 -8.09
N LYS A 253 -23.26 -34.91 -8.95
CA LYS A 253 -23.59 -35.15 -10.36
C LYS A 253 -24.82 -36.06 -10.48
N GLY A 254 -25.86 -35.56 -11.14
CA GLY A 254 -27.10 -36.30 -11.36
C GLY A 254 -28.12 -36.26 -10.20
N ASP A 255 -27.84 -35.58 -9.09
CA ASP A 255 -28.84 -35.37 -8.02
C ASP A 255 -29.70 -34.13 -8.34
N SER A 256 -30.95 -34.34 -8.72
CA SER A 256 -31.93 -33.27 -9.02
C SER A 256 -32.29 -32.42 -7.78
N SER A 257 -32.03 -32.92 -6.58
CA SER A 257 -32.22 -32.19 -5.32
C SER A 257 -30.97 -31.44 -4.84
N ALA A 258 -29.84 -31.56 -5.56
CA ALA A 258 -28.57 -30.94 -5.18
C ALA A 258 -28.68 -29.42 -5.05
N LEU A 259 -29.37 -28.75 -5.98
CA LEU A 259 -29.53 -27.29 -5.96
C LEU A 259 -30.18 -26.82 -4.65
N ALA A 260 -31.29 -27.45 -4.25
CA ALA A 260 -32.01 -27.09 -3.03
C ALA A 260 -31.19 -27.41 -1.76
N LYS A 261 -30.59 -28.60 -1.70
CA LYS A 261 -29.77 -29.04 -0.56
C LYS A 261 -28.55 -28.15 -0.36
N LEU A 262 -27.83 -27.83 -1.43
CA LEU A 262 -26.63 -27.00 -1.39
C LEU A 262 -26.99 -25.55 -1.06
N THR A 263 -28.07 -25.00 -1.64
CA THR A 263 -28.54 -23.65 -1.30
C THR A 263 -28.84 -23.54 0.21
N GLN A 264 -29.54 -24.51 0.78
CA GLN A 264 -29.85 -24.51 2.20
C GLN A 264 -28.60 -24.72 3.08
N LYS A 265 -27.64 -25.53 2.62
CA LYS A 265 -26.35 -25.72 3.30
C LYS A 265 -25.49 -24.45 3.29
N VAL A 266 -25.48 -23.71 2.19
CA VAL A 266 -24.75 -22.42 2.09
C VAL A 266 -25.37 -21.39 3.02
N LYS A 267 -26.70 -21.32 3.06
CA LYS A 267 -27.44 -20.37 3.91
C LYS A 267 -27.35 -20.69 5.41
N GLY A 268 -27.62 -21.95 5.77
CA GLY A 268 -27.63 -22.40 7.17
C GLY A 268 -26.28 -22.85 7.72
N GLY A 269 -25.26 -22.93 6.85
CA GLY A 269 -23.97 -23.51 7.19
C GLY A 269 -24.03 -25.01 7.46
N GLY A 270 -22.89 -25.58 7.81
CA GLY A 270 -22.86 -26.85 8.51
C GLY A 270 -21.57 -27.64 8.36
N SER A 271 -21.50 -28.75 9.08
CA SER A 271 -20.30 -29.59 9.21
C SER A 271 -20.57 -31.03 8.76
N GLY A 272 -19.51 -31.84 8.70
CA GLY A 272 -19.59 -33.31 8.62
C GLY A 272 -19.61 -33.93 7.21
N VAL A 273 -20.09 -33.21 6.18
CA VAL A 273 -20.21 -33.79 4.82
C VAL A 273 -18.86 -33.89 4.09
N TRP A 274 -17.95 -32.94 4.38
CA TRP A 274 -16.68 -32.77 3.66
C TRP A 274 -15.46 -32.71 4.59
N GLY A 275 -15.68 -32.97 5.88
CA GLY A 275 -14.65 -32.94 6.92
C GLY A 275 -15.15 -32.36 8.24
N PRO A 276 -14.24 -32.24 9.22
CA PRO A 276 -14.54 -31.72 10.56
C PRO A 276 -14.70 -30.20 10.61
N ILE A 277 -14.23 -29.49 9.57
CA ILE A 277 -14.30 -28.02 9.51
C ILE A 277 -15.74 -27.60 9.15
N PRO A 278 -16.43 -26.84 10.02
CA PRO A 278 -17.76 -26.34 9.74
C PRO A 278 -17.72 -25.23 8.68
N MET A 279 -18.62 -25.28 7.70
CA MET A 279 -18.89 -24.15 6.80
C MET A 279 -19.78 -23.14 7.55
N PRO A 280 -19.35 -21.89 7.76
CA PRO A 280 -20.17 -20.87 8.39
C PRO A 280 -21.45 -20.56 7.61
N PRO A 281 -22.54 -20.15 8.28
CA PRO A 281 -23.76 -19.72 7.61
C PRO A 281 -23.54 -18.42 6.83
N ASN A 282 -23.97 -18.38 5.57
CA ASN A 282 -23.89 -17.21 4.70
C ASN A 282 -25.24 -16.49 4.58
N ALA A 283 -25.80 -16.06 5.71
CA ALA A 283 -27.10 -15.38 5.75
C ALA A 283 -27.06 -13.97 5.11
N GLN A 284 -25.87 -13.40 4.95
CA GLN A 284 -25.65 -12.10 4.31
C GLN A 284 -25.76 -12.12 2.78
N VAL A 285 -25.66 -13.31 2.15
CA VAL A 285 -25.73 -13.42 0.68
C VAL A 285 -27.20 -13.58 0.27
N PRO A 286 -27.68 -12.80 -0.72
CA PRO A 286 -29.04 -12.96 -1.23
C PRO A 286 -29.32 -14.37 -1.73
N ASP A 287 -30.53 -14.89 -1.46
CA ASP A 287 -30.91 -16.26 -1.85
C ASP A 287 -30.77 -16.52 -3.37
N ASP A 288 -31.00 -15.49 -4.19
CA ASP A 288 -30.88 -15.60 -5.64
C ASP A 288 -29.42 -15.72 -6.09
N ASP A 289 -28.50 -15.02 -5.42
CA ASP A 289 -27.05 -15.13 -5.67
C ASP A 289 -26.53 -16.51 -5.23
N ILE A 290 -27.00 -17.04 -4.10
CA ILE A 290 -26.67 -18.40 -3.64
C ILE A 290 -27.13 -19.45 -4.66
N LYS A 291 -28.37 -19.35 -5.16
CA LYS A 291 -28.89 -20.29 -6.15
C LYS A 291 -28.11 -20.22 -7.47
N ALA A 292 -27.77 -19.00 -7.90
CA ALA A 292 -26.98 -18.78 -9.11
C ALA A 292 -25.57 -19.40 -8.98
N LEU A 293 -24.92 -19.19 -7.84
CA LEU A 293 -23.63 -19.80 -7.51
C LEU A 293 -23.70 -21.34 -7.48
N VAL A 294 -24.69 -21.90 -6.79
CA VAL A 294 -24.85 -23.37 -6.69
C VAL A 294 -25.12 -23.98 -8.06
N SER A 295 -25.99 -23.35 -8.87
CA SER A 295 -26.25 -23.78 -10.25
C SER A 295 -24.97 -23.75 -11.10
N TRP A 296 -24.15 -22.72 -10.92
CA TRP A 296 -22.89 -22.59 -11.61
C TRP A 296 -21.88 -23.66 -11.18
N ILE A 297 -21.72 -23.90 -9.87
CA ILE A 297 -20.86 -24.96 -9.32
C ILE A 297 -21.23 -26.31 -9.93
N LEU A 298 -22.53 -26.65 -9.93
CA LEU A 298 -23.00 -27.91 -10.51
C LEU A 298 -22.74 -28.03 -12.01
N SER A 299 -22.55 -26.91 -12.72
CA SER A 299 -22.21 -26.88 -14.14
C SER A 299 -20.72 -27.05 -14.45
N LEU A 300 -19.84 -26.94 -13.44
CA LEU A 300 -18.38 -27.04 -13.62
C LEU A 300 -17.89 -28.43 -13.99
N ASN A 301 -18.70 -29.46 -13.75
CA ASN A 301 -18.35 -30.85 -14.02
C ASN A 301 -19.18 -31.42 -15.18
N LYS A 302 -18.89 -30.95 -16.40
CA LYS A 302 -19.44 -31.53 -17.64
C LYS A 302 -18.95 -32.97 -17.81
#